data_AF-A0AAC8Z247-F1
#
_entry.id   AF-A0AAC8Z247-F1
#
_cell.length_a   1.000
_cell.length_b   1.000
_cell.length_c   1.000
_cell.angle_alpha   90.00
_cell.angle_beta   90.00
_cell.angle_gamma   90.00
#
_symmetry.space_group_name_H-M   'P 1'
#
loop_
_entity.id
_entity.type
_entity.pdbx_description
1 polymer ?
#
loop_
_entity_poly.entity_id
_entity_poly.type
_entity_poly.pdbx_seq_one_letter_code
_entity_poly.pdbx_strand_id
1 'polypeptide(L)'
;MPQALTAWLVKIGLTQLAATLISTAVTIGASMLLNSIFGPGRPKPSDQQQNIRIAVGSRKRHYGIVCTGGQESFIESRNGTIVKIVTLGTGEETEILEHKINDQVVTVVGGTVTDAKFHGALHIYTRLGTDDQTAIGEVTAVCPEWTADHRQRGCSLAAIIGDPVKQSKFGEVYNGQIPQYTQTRKAAKLYDPRKDSTMVIG
;
A
#
# COMPACT_ATOMS: atom_id res chain seq x y z
N MET A 1 65.20 26.54 -17.93
CA MET A 1 64.83 25.51 -16.92
C MET A 1 63.30 25.43 -16.70
N PRO A 2 62.44 25.11 -17.70
CA PRO A 2 60.99 25.08 -17.49
C PRO A 2 60.37 23.66 -17.43
N GLN A 3 61.10 22.61 -17.83
CA GLN A 3 60.54 21.25 -18.01
C GLN A 3 60.48 20.41 -16.71
N ALA A 4 61.21 20.81 -15.66
CA ALA A 4 61.22 20.09 -14.38
C ALA A 4 60.04 20.46 -13.46
N LEU A 5 59.52 21.69 -13.57
CA LEU A 5 58.38 22.19 -12.78
C LEU A 5 57.05 21.61 -13.26
N THR A 6 56.90 21.39 -14.57
CA THR A 6 55.71 20.76 -15.15
C THR A 6 55.58 19.28 -14.79
N ALA A 7 56.70 18.54 -14.69
CA ALA A 7 56.69 17.14 -14.32
C ALA A 7 56.36 16.90 -12.82
N TRP A 8 56.70 17.85 -11.95
CA TRP A 8 56.42 17.78 -10.51
C TRP A 8 54.93 18.06 -10.20
N LEU A 9 54.33 19.06 -10.87
CA LEU A 9 52.91 19.39 -10.71
C LEU A 9 51.97 18.27 -11.19
N VAL A 10 52.34 17.57 -12.27
CA VAL A 10 51.53 16.44 -12.79
C VAL A 10 51.57 15.22 -11.86
N LYS A 11 52.70 14.95 -11.19
CA LYS A 11 52.81 13.85 -10.21
C LYS A 11 52.01 14.10 -8.92
N ILE A 12 51.88 15.36 -8.49
CA ILE A 12 51.11 15.73 -7.29
C ILE A 12 49.60 15.77 -7.59
N GLY A 13 49.20 16.21 -8.78
CA GLY A 13 47.79 16.23 -9.20
C GLY A 13 47.17 14.83 -9.33
N LEU A 14 47.93 13.84 -9.81
CA LEU A 14 47.46 12.45 -9.96
C LEU A 14 47.39 11.68 -8.63
N THR A 15 48.27 11.97 -7.67
CA THR A 15 48.26 11.32 -6.35
C THR A 15 47.18 11.88 -5.43
N GLN A 16 46.86 13.17 -5.52
CA GLN A 16 45.76 13.76 -4.75
C GLN A 16 44.38 13.28 -5.27
N LEU A 17 44.18 13.21 -6.60
CA LEU A 17 42.93 12.69 -7.18
C LEU A 17 42.67 11.22 -6.83
N ALA A 18 43.71 10.38 -6.88
CA ALA A 18 43.61 8.97 -6.47
C ALA A 18 43.30 8.82 -4.98
N ALA A 19 43.91 9.64 -4.12
CA ALA A 19 43.65 9.63 -2.68
C ALA A 19 42.22 10.10 -2.34
N THR A 20 41.67 11.10 -3.03
CA THR A 20 40.28 11.54 -2.86
C THR A 20 39.25 10.54 -3.39
N LEU A 21 39.52 9.85 -4.50
CA LEU A 21 38.57 8.85 -5.03
C LEU A 21 38.45 7.63 -4.11
N ILE A 22 39.58 7.18 -3.54
CA ILE A 22 39.59 6.06 -2.58
C ILE A 22 38.92 6.47 -1.26
N SER A 23 39.22 7.67 -0.73
CA SER A 23 38.60 8.13 0.51
C SER A 23 37.09 8.32 0.37
N THR A 24 36.62 8.89 -0.76
CA THR A 24 35.19 9.09 -1.01
C THR A 24 34.44 7.77 -1.18
N ALA A 25 35.04 6.77 -1.83
CA ALA A 25 34.45 5.44 -1.97
C ALA A 25 34.34 4.72 -0.62
N VAL A 26 35.34 4.86 0.26
CA VAL A 26 35.32 4.29 1.62
C VAL A 26 34.29 5.01 2.49
N THR A 27 34.14 6.33 2.39
CA THR A 27 33.12 7.08 3.14
C THR A 27 31.71 6.70 2.69
N ILE A 28 31.45 6.61 1.38
CA ILE A 28 30.14 6.19 0.87
C ILE A 28 29.84 4.73 1.27
N GLY A 29 30.82 3.82 1.11
CA GLY A 29 30.68 2.42 1.50
C GLY A 29 30.46 2.23 3.01
N ALA A 30 31.18 2.98 3.85
CA ALA A 30 31.02 2.96 5.29
C ALA A 30 29.67 3.53 5.73
N SER A 31 29.18 4.61 5.11
CA SER A 31 27.85 5.16 5.39
C SER A 31 26.73 4.19 4.98
N MET A 32 26.88 3.46 3.87
CA MET A 32 25.93 2.43 3.46
C MET A 32 25.95 1.21 4.41
N LEU A 33 27.13 0.81 4.88
CA LEU A 33 27.27 -0.29 5.84
C LEU A 33 26.71 0.09 7.22
N LEU A 34 27.01 1.29 7.72
CA LEU A 34 26.49 1.81 8.98
C LEU A 34 24.97 1.95 8.93
N ASN A 35 24.40 2.44 7.83
CA ASN A 35 22.94 2.47 7.64
C ASN A 35 22.32 1.07 7.46
N SER A 36 23.08 0.06 7.04
CA SER A 36 22.57 -1.32 6.97
C SER A 36 22.54 -2.02 8.33
N ILE A 37 23.40 -1.61 9.27
CA ILE A 37 23.51 -2.20 10.61
C ILE A 37 22.65 -1.42 11.63
N PHE A 38 22.61 -0.09 11.52
CA PHE A 38 21.93 0.79 12.47
C PHE A 38 20.69 1.49 11.89
N GLY A 39 20.36 1.26 10.62
CA GLY A 39 19.13 1.77 10.02
C GLY A 39 17.88 1.07 10.57
N PRO A 40 16.70 1.71 10.49
CA PRO A 40 15.44 1.06 10.86
C PRO A 40 15.30 -0.26 10.09
N GLY A 41 14.90 -1.31 10.80
CA GLY A 41 14.78 -2.65 10.23
C GLY A 41 13.96 -2.61 8.95
N ARG A 42 14.55 -3.08 7.84
CA ARG A 42 13.82 -3.19 6.58
C ARG A 42 12.57 -4.04 6.82
N PRO A 43 11.37 -3.61 6.39
CA PRO A 43 10.18 -4.43 6.47
C PRO A 43 10.48 -5.80 5.86
N LYS A 44 10.06 -6.88 6.51
CA LYS A 44 10.31 -8.21 5.95
C LYS A 44 9.57 -8.28 4.62
N PRO A 45 10.12 -8.96 3.60
CA PRO A 45 9.40 -9.13 2.33
C PRO A 45 8.00 -9.74 2.47
N SER A 46 7.75 -10.49 3.54
CA SER A 46 6.43 -11.04 3.91
C SER A 46 5.42 -9.99 4.36
N ASP A 47 5.89 -8.85 4.88
CA ASP A 47 5.04 -7.80 5.45
C ASP A 47 4.46 -6.92 4.33
N GLN A 48 5.12 -6.89 3.16
CA GLN A 48 4.61 -6.22 1.99
C GLN A 48 3.56 -7.09 1.31
N GLN A 49 2.30 -6.69 1.47
CA GLN A 49 1.20 -7.36 0.78
C GLN A 49 0.79 -6.58 -0.45
N GLN A 50 0.65 -7.30 -1.56
CA GLN A 50 0.25 -6.73 -2.84
C GLN A 50 -1.17 -7.14 -3.18
N ASN A 51 -1.88 -6.25 -3.86
CA ASN A 51 -3.18 -6.54 -4.42
C ASN A 51 -2.96 -7.31 -5.74
N ILE A 52 -3.59 -8.48 -5.86
CA ILE A 52 -3.40 -9.36 -7.02
C ILE A 52 -4.56 -9.21 -8.00
N ARG A 53 -4.26 -9.07 -9.29
CA ARG A 53 -5.28 -9.01 -10.35
C ARG A 53 -5.22 -10.27 -11.21
N ILE A 54 -6.17 -11.16 -10.99
CA ILE A 54 -6.34 -12.41 -11.76
C ILE A 54 -7.82 -12.63 -12.05
N ALA A 55 -8.14 -13.15 -13.24
CA ALA A 55 -9.52 -13.33 -13.68
C ALA A 55 -10.27 -14.36 -12.82
N VAL A 56 -9.59 -15.41 -12.39
CA VAL A 56 -10.13 -16.45 -11.50
C VAL A 56 -9.14 -16.67 -10.38
N GLY A 57 -9.41 -16.10 -9.22
CA GLY A 57 -8.63 -16.35 -8.02
C GLY A 57 -9.37 -17.20 -7.01
N SER A 58 -8.59 -17.96 -6.24
CA SER A 58 -9.13 -18.75 -5.14
C SER A 58 -9.61 -17.82 -4.03
N ARG A 59 -10.82 -18.07 -3.54
CA ARG A 59 -11.39 -17.36 -2.39
C ARG A 59 -10.61 -17.74 -1.14
N LYS A 60 -9.93 -16.77 -0.54
CA LYS A 60 -9.19 -16.94 0.71
C LYS A 60 -10.10 -16.59 1.88
N ARG A 61 -10.11 -17.46 2.89
CA ARG A 61 -10.75 -17.18 4.18
C ARG A 61 -9.66 -16.97 5.22
N HIS A 62 -9.79 -15.89 5.97
CA HIS A 62 -8.85 -15.51 7.02
C HIS A 62 -9.48 -15.73 8.38
N TYR A 63 -8.66 -16.08 9.37
CA TYR A 63 -9.06 -16.26 10.77
C TYR A 63 -8.12 -15.47 11.67
N GLY A 64 -8.66 -14.93 12.76
CA GLY A 64 -7.92 -14.10 13.72
C GLY A 64 -7.62 -12.68 13.22
N ILE A 65 -6.57 -12.07 13.78
CA ILE A 65 -6.13 -10.72 13.41
C ILE A 65 -5.13 -10.85 12.26
N VAL A 66 -5.49 -10.32 11.09
CA VAL A 66 -4.64 -10.38 9.90
C VAL A 66 -4.49 -8.99 9.29
N CYS A 67 -3.30 -8.66 8.83
CA CYS A 67 -3.07 -7.56 7.90
C CYS A 67 -2.97 -8.17 6.52
N THR A 68 -3.97 -7.96 5.66
CA THR A 68 -3.92 -8.52 4.30
C THR A 68 -4.34 -7.57 3.19
N GLY A 69 -3.69 -7.73 2.04
CA GLY A 69 -4.19 -7.29 0.74
C GLY A 69 -5.18 -8.31 0.17
N GLY A 70 -5.82 -7.96 -0.94
CA GLY A 70 -6.87 -8.76 -1.55
C GLY A 70 -6.70 -8.96 -3.04
N GLN A 71 -7.68 -9.63 -3.63
CA GLN A 71 -7.81 -9.70 -5.08
C GLN A 71 -8.49 -8.43 -5.59
N GLU A 72 -7.94 -7.84 -6.64
CA GLU A 72 -8.57 -6.73 -7.37
C GLU A 72 -9.70 -7.28 -8.24
N SER A 73 -10.93 -7.03 -7.82
CA SER A 73 -12.13 -7.49 -8.54
C SER A 73 -12.56 -6.50 -9.63
N PHE A 74 -12.27 -5.22 -9.44
CA PHE A 74 -12.62 -4.16 -10.38
C PHE A 74 -11.57 -3.05 -10.32
N ILE A 75 -11.21 -2.54 -11.49
CA ILE A 75 -10.36 -1.36 -11.62
C ILE A 75 -10.76 -0.65 -12.90
N GLU A 76 -11.09 0.63 -12.79
CA GLU A 76 -11.48 1.46 -13.91
C GLU A 76 -11.05 2.90 -13.65
N SER A 77 -10.78 3.65 -14.72
CA SER A 77 -10.49 5.07 -14.63
C SER A 77 -11.53 5.85 -15.43
N ARG A 78 -12.13 6.87 -14.81
CA ARG A 78 -13.10 7.75 -15.46
C ARG A 78 -12.85 9.19 -15.08
N ASN A 79 -12.77 10.07 -16.09
CA ASN A 79 -12.56 11.50 -15.91
C ASN A 79 -11.36 11.85 -15.00
N GLY A 80 -10.33 11.00 -14.99
CA GLY A 80 -9.14 11.16 -14.14
C GLY A 80 -9.30 10.61 -12.71
N THR A 81 -10.50 10.18 -12.30
CA THR A 81 -10.72 9.45 -11.05
C THR A 81 -10.47 7.96 -11.29
N ILE A 82 -9.62 7.35 -10.48
CA ILE A 82 -9.40 5.90 -10.48
C ILE A 82 -10.27 5.25 -9.42
N VAL A 83 -11.01 4.21 -9.80
CA VAL A 83 -11.82 3.41 -8.90
C VAL A 83 -11.28 2.00 -8.89
N LYS A 84 -11.02 1.48 -7.70
CA LYS A 84 -10.47 0.14 -7.48
C LYS A 84 -11.27 -0.56 -6.41
N ILE A 85 -11.61 -1.83 -6.62
CA ILE A 85 -12.28 -2.67 -5.64
C ILE A 85 -11.39 -3.85 -5.31
N VAL A 86 -11.08 -3.96 -4.03
CA VAL A 86 -10.23 -5.00 -3.48
C VAL A 86 -11.11 -5.91 -2.62
N THR A 87 -11.23 -7.16 -3.05
CA THR A 87 -11.90 -8.20 -2.30
C THR A 87 -10.89 -8.87 -1.38
N LEU A 88 -11.11 -8.71 -0.08
CA LEU A 88 -10.13 -8.98 0.95
C LEU A 88 -10.20 -10.43 1.46
N GLY A 89 -11.39 -11.04 1.42
CA GLY A 89 -11.59 -12.42 1.83
C GLY A 89 -13.04 -12.86 1.77
N THR A 90 -13.28 -14.12 2.13
CA THR A 90 -14.63 -14.69 2.26
C THR A 90 -15.02 -14.86 3.73
N GLY A 91 -16.28 -14.54 4.03
CA GLY A 91 -16.87 -14.51 5.36
C GLY A 91 -17.10 -13.09 5.86
N GLU A 92 -18.02 -12.97 6.82
CA GLU A 92 -18.28 -11.73 7.53
C GLU A 92 -17.11 -11.42 8.49
N GLU A 93 -16.50 -10.26 8.30
CA GLU A 93 -15.47 -9.72 9.16
C GLU A 93 -16.07 -8.98 10.33
N THR A 94 -15.40 -9.02 11.48
CA THR A 94 -15.96 -8.47 12.72
C THR A 94 -15.65 -6.99 12.86
N GLU A 95 -14.37 -6.63 12.70
CA GLU A 95 -13.90 -5.28 13.01
C GLU A 95 -12.68 -4.93 12.16
N ILE A 96 -12.65 -3.69 11.70
CA ILE A 96 -11.52 -3.10 11.00
C ILE A 96 -10.67 -2.35 12.03
N LEU A 97 -9.41 -2.72 12.17
CA LEU A 97 -8.50 -2.09 13.12
C LEU A 97 -7.73 -0.93 12.48
N GLU A 98 -7.21 -1.14 11.27
CA GLU A 98 -6.39 -0.14 10.58
C GLU A 98 -6.56 -0.24 9.06
N HIS A 99 -6.59 0.92 8.40
CA HIS A 99 -6.47 1.04 6.96
C HIS A 99 -5.04 1.41 6.59
N LYS A 100 -4.50 0.78 5.55
CA LYS A 100 -3.15 1.06 5.06
C LYS A 100 -3.16 1.30 3.56
N ILE A 101 -2.48 2.36 3.13
CA ILE A 101 -2.27 2.72 1.73
C ILE A 101 -0.77 2.74 1.48
N ASN A 102 -0.29 1.95 0.52
CA ASN A 102 1.14 1.80 0.22
C ASN A 102 1.97 1.54 1.50
N ASP A 103 1.47 0.65 2.36
CA ASP A 103 2.03 0.27 3.67
C ASP A 103 2.08 1.39 4.73
N GLN A 104 1.48 2.55 4.48
CA GLN A 104 1.32 3.62 5.45
C GLN A 104 -0.08 3.56 6.09
N VAL A 105 -0.14 3.63 7.42
CA VAL A 105 -1.42 3.71 8.15
C VAL A 105 -2.10 5.03 7.83
N VAL A 106 -3.37 4.96 7.45
CA VAL A 106 -4.18 6.14 7.12
C VAL A 106 -5.43 6.19 7.98
N THR A 107 -5.87 7.40 8.32
CA THR A 107 -7.12 7.61 9.06
C THR A 107 -8.24 7.93 8.08
N VAL A 108 -9.35 7.19 8.18
CA VAL A 108 -10.51 7.34 7.31
C VAL A 108 -11.70 7.83 8.12
N VAL A 109 -12.28 8.96 7.72
CA VAL A 109 -13.47 9.54 8.36
C VAL A 109 -14.52 9.77 7.29
N GLY A 110 -15.72 9.19 7.45
CA GLY A 110 -16.81 9.32 6.47
C GLY A 110 -16.45 8.82 5.07
N GLY A 111 -15.50 7.88 4.97
CA GLY A 111 -15.01 7.34 3.70
C GLY A 111 -13.91 8.16 3.04
N THR A 112 -13.47 9.29 3.61
CA THR A 112 -12.35 10.09 3.08
C THR A 112 -11.12 9.97 3.97
N VAL A 113 -9.93 9.87 3.35
CA VAL A 113 -8.66 9.87 4.07
C VAL A 113 -8.33 11.27 4.54
N THR A 114 -8.11 11.43 5.85
CA THR A 114 -7.92 12.75 6.48
C THR A 114 -6.48 13.25 6.48
N ASP A 115 -5.50 12.40 6.13
CA ASP A 115 -4.11 12.80 6.20
C ASP A 115 -3.79 13.92 5.20
N ALA A 116 -3.10 14.96 5.66
CA ALA A 116 -2.85 16.17 4.89
C ALA A 116 -2.17 15.91 3.53
N LYS A 117 -1.33 14.87 3.46
CA LYS A 117 -0.64 14.39 2.25
C LYS A 117 -1.60 14.09 1.11
N PHE A 118 -2.80 13.56 1.40
CA PHE A 118 -3.74 13.16 0.36
C PHE A 118 -4.63 14.31 -0.11
N HIS A 119 -4.61 15.46 0.57
CA HIS A 119 -5.44 16.63 0.24
C HIS A 119 -6.94 16.32 0.04
N GLY A 120 -7.46 15.29 0.71
CA GLY A 120 -8.84 14.83 0.57
C GLY A 120 -9.17 14.13 -0.76
N ALA A 121 -8.16 13.79 -1.58
CA ALA A 121 -8.35 13.16 -2.89
C ALA A 121 -8.42 11.63 -2.86
N LEU A 122 -8.37 11.01 -1.68
CA LEU A 122 -8.41 9.56 -1.53
C LEU A 122 -9.58 9.17 -0.64
N HIS A 123 -10.43 8.30 -1.16
CA HIS A 123 -11.60 7.79 -0.46
C HIS A 123 -11.55 6.26 -0.35
N ILE A 124 -11.93 5.75 0.81
CA ILE A 124 -11.94 4.33 1.15
C ILE A 124 -13.31 4.00 1.72
N TYR A 125 -14.06 3.16 1.02
CA TYR A 125 -15.36 2.65 1.45
C TYR A 125 -15.28 1.15 1.65
N THR A 126 -15.67 0.65 2.81
CA THR A 126 -15.57 -0.77 3.13
C THR A 126 -16.93 -1.42 3.33
N ARG A 127 -16.98 -2.74 3.12
CA ARG A 127 -18.08 -3.61 3.51
C ARG A 127 -17.51 -4.86 4.19
N LEU A 128 -18.14 -5.28 5.27
CA LEU A 128 -17.66 -6.37 6.12
C LEU A 128 -17.93 -7.76 5.55
N GLY A 129 -18.71 -7.90 4.47
CA GLY A 129 -19.01 -9.21 3.88
C GLY A 129 -20.23 -9.90 4.47
N THR A 130 -21.22 -9.16 4.97
CA THR A 130 -22.49 -9.74 5.44
C THR A 130 -23.28 -10.37 4.28
N ASP A 131 -24.18 -11.29 4.60
CA ASP A 131 -25.01 -11.96 3.59
C ASP A 131 -25.94 -10.97 2.88
N ASP A 132 -26.44 -9.95 3.57
CA ASP A 132 -27.33 -8.92 3.01
C ASP A 132 -26.62 -7.62 2.62
N GLN A 133 -25.30 -7.64 2.44
CA GLN A 133 -24.57 -6.41 2.14
C GLN A 133 -24.99 -5.78 0.80
N THR A 134 -24.94 -4.45 0.75
CA THR A 134 -25.24 -3.64 -0.43
C THR A 134 -23.98 -3.28 -1.19
N ALA A 135 -24.14 -3.00 -2.49
CA ALA A 135 -23.06 -2.42 -3.28
C ALA A 135 -22.63 -1.05 -2.72
N ILE A 136 -21.40 -0.66 -3.02
CA ILE A 136 -20.87 0.66 -2.64
C ILE A 136 -21.45 1.69 -3.61
N GLY A 137 -22.34 2.55 -3.12
CA GLY A 137 -23.08 3.51 -3.95
C GLY A 137 -22.16 4.54 -4.61
N GLU A 138 -21.10 4.92 -3.90
CA GLU A 138 -20.08 5.87 -4.35
C GLU A 138 -19.31 5.34 -5.58
N VAL A 139 -19.09 4.02 -5.64
CA VAL A 139 -18.52 3.37 -6.83
C VAL A 139 -19.52 3.36 -7.97
N THR A 140 -20.78 2.99 -7.71
CA THR A 140 -21.83 2.92 -8.74
C THR A 140 -22.10 4.30 -9.38
N ALA A 141 -21.89 5.38 -8.62
CA ALA A 141 -22.05 6.76 -9.08
C ALA A 141 -20.95 7.19 -10.07
N VAL A 142 -19.71 6.70 -9.87
CA VAL A 142 -18.58 7.00 -10.76
C VAL A 142 -18.57 6.04 -11.96
N CYS A 143 -18.77 4.75 -11.71
CA CYS A 143 -18.71 3.67 -12.70
C CYS A 143 -20.06 2.91 -12.75
N PRO A 144 -20.99 3.30 -13.66
CA PRO A 144 -22.28 2.64 -13.84
C PRO A 144 -22.18 1.17 -14.27
N GLU A 145 -21.02 0.74 -14.78
CA GLU A 145 -20.75 -0.67 -15.06
C GLU A 145 -20.80 -1.51 -13.79
N TRP A 146 -20.39 -0.92 -12.66
CA TRP A 146 -20.58 -1.48 -11.33
C TRP A 146 -21.98 -1.12 -10.82
N THR A 147 -22.96 -1.92 -11.19
CA THR A 147 -24.36 -1.78 -10.77
C THR A 147 -24.62 -2.19 -9.30
N ALA A 148 -25.83 -1.91 -8.81
CA ALA A 148 -26.30 -2.33 -7.48
C ALA A 148 -26.33 -3.85 -7.26
N ASP A 149 -26.18 -4.66 -8.31
CA ASP A 149 -26.12 -6.12 -8.22
C ASP A 149 -24.70 -6.62 -7.88
N HIS A 150 -23.68 -5.78 -8.05
CA HIS A 150 -22.29 -6.09 -7.72
C HIS A 150 -22.01 -5.89 -6.23
N ARG A 151 -22.73 -6.64 -5.39
CA ARG A 151 -22.68 -6.54 -3.92
C ARG A 151 -21.58 -7.39 -3.28
N GLN A 152 -21.09 -8.39 -4.02
CA GLN A 152 -20.11 -9.38 -3.55
C GLN A 152 -20.47 -10.04 -2.19
N ARG A 153 -21.75 -10.38 -1.96
CA ARG A 153 -22.26 -10.97 -0.70
C ARG A 153 -21.37 -12.11 -0.16
N GLY A 154 -21.20 -12.13 1.17
CA GLY A 154 -20.35 -13.12 1.84
C GLY A 154 -18.85 -12.91 1.63
N CYS A 155 -18.43 -11.80 1.02
CA CYS A 155 -17.02 -11.42 0.88
C CYS A 155 -16.81 -9.98 1.38
N SER A 156 -15.77 -9.79 2.19
CA SER A 156 -15.33 -8.46 2.59
C SER A 156 -14.66 -7.75 1.43
N LEU A 157 -14.96 -6.46 1.28
CA LEU A 157 -14.42 -5.65 0.19
C LEU A 157 -14.12 -4.22 0.64
N ALA A 158 -13.16 -3.61 -0.03
CA ALA A 158 -12.84 -2.21 0.09
C ALA A 158 -12.78 -1.58 -1.30
N ALA A 159 -13.54 -0.51 -1.49
CA ALA A 159 -13.41 0.37 -2.64
C ALA A 159 -12.47 1.52 -2.31
N ILE A 160 -11.53 1.76 -3.22
CA ILE A 160 -10.57 2.85 -3.17
C ILE A 160 -10.86 3.74 -4.37
N ILE A 161 -11.19 4.99 -4.10
CA ILE A 161 -11.48 6.00 -5.12
C ILE A 161 -10.42 7.09 -4.98
N GLY A 162 -9.62 7.29 -6.02
CA GLY A 162 -8.61 8.34 -6.09
C GLY A 162 -9.02 9.41 -7.08
N ASP A 163 -9.25 10.62 -6.60
CA ASP A 163 -9.64 11.77 -7.41
C ASP A 163 -8.46 12.39 -8.19
N PRO A 164 -8.75 13.08 -9.31
CA PRO A 164 -7.72 13.75 -10.07
C PRO A 164 -7.10 14.90 -9.26
N VAL A 165 -5.78 14.81 -9.05
CA VAL A 165 -4.99 15.88 -8.43
C VAL A 165 -4.16 16.61 -9.47
N LYS A 166 -3.80 17.87 -9.17
CA LYS A 166 -2.86 18.63 -10.02
C LYS A 166 -1.56 17.83 -10.18
N GLN A 167 -0.98 17.86 -11.38
CA GLN A 167 0.23 17.09 -11.70
C GLN A 167 1.39 17.34 -10.72
N SER A 168 1.54 18.56 -10.21
CA SER A 168 2.57 18.90 -9.21
C SER A 168 2.39 18.17 -7.87
N LYS A 169 1.17 17.79 -7.53
CA LYS A 169 0.81 17.07 -6.29
C LYS A 169 0.68 15.56 -6.48
N PHE A 170 0.69 15.08 -7.73
CA PHE A 170 0.50 13.66 -8.02
C PHE A 170 1.56 12.76 -7.37
N GLY A 171 2.82 13.18 -7.43
CA GLY A 171 3.92 12.47 -6.78
C GLY A 171 3.80 12.46 -5.25
N GLU A 172 3.28 13.52 -4.65
CA GLU A 172 3.07 13.61 -3.21
C GLU A 172 1.91 12.73 -2.74
N VAL A 173 0.76 12.85 -3.39
CA VAL A 173 -0.49 12.17 -3.00
C VAL A 173 -0.40 10.66 -3.26
N TYR A 174 0.04 10.25 -4.45
CA TYR A 174 -0.02 8.87 -4.90
C TYR A 174 1.34 8.17 -5.01
N ASN A 175 2.43 8.84 -4.63
CA ASN A 175 3.79 8.30 -4.74
C ASN A 175 4.13 7.80 -6.16
N GLY A 176 3.51 8.38 -7.20
CA GLY A 176 3.69 8.00 -8.60
C GLY A 176 3.15 6.61 -8.97
N GLN A 177 2.33 5.97 -8.13
CA GLN A 177 1.80 4.62 -8.34
C GLN A 177 0.30 4.56 -8.08
N ILE A 178 -0.36 3.54 -8.62
CA ILE A 178 -1.76 3.25 -8.26
C ILE A 178 -1.80 2.84 -6.78
N PRO A 179 -2.68 3.44 -5.95
CA PRO A 179 -2.79 3.08 -4.54
C PRO A 179 -2.95 1.58 -4.31
N GLN A 180 -2.06 1.02 -3.51
CA GLN A 180 -2.16 -0.34 -2.98
C GLN A 180 -2.83 -0.29 -1.62
N TYR A 181 -3.87 -1.09 -1.45
CA TYR A 181 -4.69 -1.07 -0.24
C TYR A 181 -4.53 -2.38 0.53
N THR A 182 -4.16 -2.23 1.79
CA THR A 182 -4.06 -3.31 2.76
C THR A 182 -4.82 -2.92 4.02
N GLN A 183 -5.30 -3.91 4.76
CA GLN A 183 -6.15 -3.66 5.93
C GLN A 183 -5.80 -4.62 7.06
N THR A 184 -5.60 -4.07 8.26
CA THR A 184 -5.51 -4.84 9.51
C THR A 184 -6.92 -5.03 10.06
N ARG A 185 -7.34 -6.27 10.28
CA ARG A 185 -8.72 -6.58 10.69
C ARG A 185 -8.85 -7.87 11.48
N LYS A 186 -9.94 -7.97 12.25
CA LYS A 186 -10.44 -9.22 12.84
C LYS A 186 -11.28 -9.95 11.80
N ALA A 187 -10.73 -11.04 11.27
CA ALA A 187 -11.27 -11.77 10.13
C ALA A 187 -12.52 -12.60 10.50
N ALA A 188 -12.80 -13.64 9.69
CA ALA A 188 -14.05 -14.38 9.76
C ALA A 188 -14.28 -15.02 11.15
N LYS A 189 -15.51 -14.89 11.64
CA LYS A 189 -15.93 -15.56 12.87
C LYS A 189 -15.96 -17.08 12.66
N LEU A 190 -15.60 -17.83 13.70
CA LEU A 190 -15.68 -19.28 13.75
C LEU A 190 -16.60 -19.71 14.90
N TYR A 191 -17.42 -20.72 14.64
CA TYR A 191 -18.26 -21.35 15.66
C TYR A 191 -17.39 -22.21 16.59
N ASP A 192 -17.45 -21.95 17.90
CA ASP A 192 -16.83 -22.75 18.95
C ASP A 192 -17.88 -23.66 19.61
N PRO A 193 -17.88 -24.99 19.33
CA PRO A 193 -18.86 -25.91 19.89
C PRO A 193 -18.75 -26.08 21.40
N ARG A 194 -17.65 -25.65 22.04
CA ARG A 194 -17.48 -25.75 23.50
C ARG A 194 -18.25 -24.66 24.24
N LYS A 195 -18.53 -23.56 23.57
CA LYS A 195 -19.17 -22.36 24.12
C LYS A 195 -20.50 -22.06 23.44
N ASP A 196 -20.94 -22.92 22.52
CA ASP A 196 -22.11 -22.75 21.65
C ASP A 196 -22.24 -21.31 21.11
N SER A 197 -21.12 -20.75 20.65
CA SER A 197 -21.05 -19.34 20.24
C SER A 197 -20.04 -19.13 19.12
N THR A 198 -20.31 -18.12 18.29
CA THR A 198 -19.48 -17.76 17.13
C THR A 198 -18.61 -16.55 17.48
N MET A 199 -17.28 -16.73 17.46
CA MET A 199 -16.32 -15.71 17.85
C MET A 199 -15.11 -15.66 16.93
N VAL A 200 -14.37 -14.54 16.96
CA VAL A 200 -13.05 -14.46 16.31
C VAL A 200 -12.05 -15.21 17.18
N ILE A 201 -11.25 -16.07 16.56
CA ILE A 201 -10.13 -16.73 17.25
C ILE A 201 -9.08 -15.65 17.56
N GLY A 202 -8.93 -15.34 18.84
CA GLY A 202 -7.88 -14.46 19.36
C GLY A 202 -6.58 -15.20 19.58
#